data_AF-A0A1I6CVH8-F1
#
_entry.id   AF-A0A1I6CVH8-F1
#
_cell.length_a   1.000
_cell.length_b   1.000
_cell.length_c   1.000
_cell.angle_alpha   90.00
_cell.angle_beta   90.00
_cell.angle_gamma   90.00
#
_symmetry.space_group_name_H-M   'P 1'
#
loop_
_entity.id
_entity.type
_entity.pdbx_description
1 polymer ?
#
loop_
_entity_poly.entity_id
_entity_poly.type
_entity_poly.pdbx_seq_one_letter_code
_entity_poly.pdbx_strand_id
1 'polypeptide(L)'
;MTKNGLQPWERIHNWLRVNASRTFDQITAGSGATGFRGLAGAENLIPTRYTPLSLEDSQRERTRKRTELEIEAEPAGTTSGIFLGEFVPIAADGMGDYLFVDERPGPESGCVREWDVDEGSRLPSLWPSLDAMLTDIAHSLDTGEPALHWHADAARAKFFTVSVYVPEVHDARLSWQRSRS
;
A
#
# COMPACT_ATOMS: atom_id res chain seq x y z
N MET A 1 -4.65 25.99 -7.00
CA MET A 1 -6.09 25.78 -6.71
C MET A 1 -6.59 24.64 -7.58
N THR A 2 -6.49 23.41 -7.09
CA THR A 2 -7.06 22.23 -7.75
C THR A 2 -8.50 22.05 -7.26
N LYS A 3 -9.46 22.28 -8.17
CA LYS A 3 -10.89 22.01 -7.98
C LYS A 3 -11.09 20.50 -7.93
N ASN A 4 -11.14 19.93 -6.73
CA ASN A 4 -11.97 18.78 -6.34
C ASN A 4 -11.48 18.36 -4.95
N GLY A 5 -12.13 18.90 -3.93
CA GLY A 5 -11.77 18.75 -2.51
C GLY A 5 -12.08 17.38 -1.91
N LEU A 6 -11.73 16.30 -2.62
CA LEU A 6 -11.74 14.96 -2.05
C LEU A 6 -10.33 14.61 -1.58
N GLN A 7 -10.23 14.17 -0.34
CA GLN A 7 -9.01 13.62 0.21
C GLN A 7 -8.63 12.33 -0.55
N PRO A 8 -7.34 11.98 -0.67
CA PRO A 8 -6.91 10.76 -1.38
C PRO A 8 -7.65 9.49 -0.95
N TRP A 9 -8.01 9.36 0.34
CA TRP A 9 -8.76 8.22 0.86
C TRP A 9 -10.23 8.18 0.39
N GLU A 10 -10.86 9.32 0.15
CA GLU A 10 -12.23 9.39 -0.40
C GLU A 10 -12.25 8.95 -1.85
N ARG A 11 -11.16 9.23 -2.58
CA ARG A 11 -10.97 8.75 -3.96
C ARG A 11 -10.83 7.22 -3.97
N ILE A 12 -10.04 6.66 -3.06
CA ILE A 12 -9.87 5.20 -2.89
C ILE A 12 -11.22 4.53 -2.60
N HIS A 13 -11.93 5.04 -1.60
CA HIS A 13 -13.21 4.49 -1.18
C HIS A 13 -14.26 4.54 -2.30
N ASN A 14 -14.40 5.69 -2.97
CA ASN A 14 -15.37 5.86 -4.05
C ASN A 14 -15.02 5.02 -5.28
N TRP A 15 -13.73 4.90 -5.60
CA TRP A 15 -13.27 4.10 -6.73
C TRP A 15 -13.52 2.60 -6.48
N LEU A 16 -13.19 2.09 -5.28
CA LEU A 16 -13.42 0.68 -4.90
C LEU A 16 -14.91 0.33 -4.91
N ARG A 17 -15.77 1.25 -4.43
CA ARG A 17 -17.23 1.06 -4.41
C ARG A 17 -17.85 0.97 -5.81
N VAL A 18 -17.29 1.68 -6.79
CA VAL A 18 -17.82 1.75 -8.16
C VAL A 18 -17.30 0.62 -9.04
N ASN A 19 -16.05 0.20 -8.87
CA ASN A 19 -15.39 -0.72 -9.80
C ASN A 19 -15.34 -2.18 -9.28
N ALA A 20 -15.12 -2.41 -7.98
CA ALA A 20 -14.99 -3.77 -7.42
C ALA A 20 -16.34 -4.42 -7.06
N SER A 21 -17.36 -4.19 -7.89
CA SER A 21 -18.78 -4.44 -7.60
C SER A 21 -19.17 -5.91 -7.40
N ARG A 22 -18.32 -6.88 -7.76
CA ARG A 22 -18.56 -8.31 -7.45
C ARG A 22 -18.06 -8.73 -6.07
N THR A 23 -16.98 -8.11 -5.59
CA THR A 23 -16.30 -8.50 -4.34
C THR A 23 -16.92 -7.80 -3.12
N PHE A 24 -17.42 -6.58 -3.29
CA PHE A 24 -17.98 -5.79 -2.18
C PHE A 24 -19.38 -6.19 -1.74
N ASP A 25 -20.22 -6.77 -2.61
CA ASP A 25 -21.54 -7.27 -2.22
C ASP A 25 -21.45 -8.41 -1.18
N GLN A 26 -20.30 -9.07 -1.09
CA GLN A 26 -20.01 -10.12 -0.10
C GLN A 26 -19.35 -9.57 1.17
N ILE A 27 -18.67 -8.42 1.10
CA ILE A 27 -18.03 -7.75 2.24
C ILE A 27 -19.01 -6.74 2.82
N THR A 28 -20.02 -7.23 3.55
CA THR A 28 -20.95 -6.36 4.26
C THR A 28 -20.25 -5.65 5.43
N ALA A 29 -19.98 -4.37 5.26
CA ALA A 29 -19.64 -3.49 6.37
C ALA A 29 -20.86 -3.39 7.30
N GLY A 30 -20.69 -3.78 8.56
CA GLY A 30 -21.74 -3.65 9.58
C GLY A 30 -22.23 -2.20 9.68
N SER A 31 -23.54 -2.04 9.81
CA SER A 31 -24.23 -0.74 9.84
C SER A 31 -23.76 0.09 11.05
N GLY A 32 -22.76 0.94 10.83
CA GLY A 32 -22.12 1.75 11.87
C GLY A 32 -20.63 2.03 11.61
N ALA A 33 -20.02 1.42 10.60
CA ALA A 33 -18.62 1.65 10.26
C ALA A 33 -18.38 3.07 9.74
N THR A 34 -17.70 3.88 10.55
CA THR A 34 -17.05 5.11 10.11
C THR A 34 -15.58 4.79 9.81
N GLY A 35 -15.17 4.94 8.55
CA GLY A 35 -13.82 4.60 8.08
C GLY A 35 -13.56 3.10 7.83
N PHE A 36 -12.35 2.77 7.38
CA PHE A 36 -11.89 1.40 7.02
C PHE A 36 -12.01 0.35 8.15
N ARG A 37 -12.38 0.75 9.38
CA ARG A 37 -12.72 -0.14 10.50
C ARG A 37 -13.88 -1.10 10.19
N GLY A 38 -14.71 -0.80 9.19
CA GLY A 38 -15.81 -1.67 8.75
C GLY A 38 -15.40 -2.92 7.98
N LEU A 39 -14.14 -3.04 7.58
CA LEU A 39 -13.60 -4.22 6.89
C LEU A 39 -13.05 -5.24 7.89
N ALA A 40 -13.74 -5.46 9.00
CA ALA A 40 -13.35 -6.37 10.08
C ALA A 40 -13.20 -7.86 9.66
N GLY A 41 -13.33 -8.17 8.36
CA GLY A 41 -13.04 -9.47 7.76
C GLY A 41 -11.94 -9.47 6.69
N ALA A 42 -11.51 -8.30 6.17
CA ALA A 42 -10.47 -8.21 5.13
C ALA A 42 -9.10 -8.06 5.79
N GLU A 43 -8.53 -9.19 6.21
CA GLU A 43 -7.10 -9.23 6.51
C GLU A 43 -6.37 -9.00 5.17
N ASN A 44 -5.45 -8.04 5.13
CA ASN A 44 -4.55 -7.82 3.98
C ASN A 44 -5.24 -7.29 2.71
N LEU A 45 -5.79 -6.06 2.74
CA LEU A 45 -6.36 -5.43 1.54
C LEU A 45 -5.32 -5.11 0.45
N ILE A 46 -4.04 -5.07 0.84
CA ILE A 46 -2.92 -4.84 -0.06
C ILE A 46 -2.08 -6.14 -0.12
N PRO A 47 -1.60 -6.56 -1.31
CA PRO A 47 -0.73 -7.72 -1.47
C PRO A 47 0.41 -7.79 -0.46
N THR A 48 0.77 -9.03 -0.11
CA THR A 48 1.63 -9.52 0.99
C THR A 48 0.90 -9.72 2.33
N ARG A 49 0.72 -8.70 3.17
CA ARG A 49 0.20 -8.85 4.55
C ARG A 49 -0.21 -7.53 5.24
N TYR A 50 -0.55 -6.51 4.46
CA TYR A 50 -0.70 -5.14 4.98
C TYR A 50 -2.16 -4.72 5.16
N THR A 51 -2.46 -4.19 6.33
CA THR A 51 -3.75 -3.55 6.64
C THR A 51 -3.64 -2.04 6.50
N PRO A 52 -4.50 -1.38 5.69
CA PRO A 52 -4.51 0.07 5.55
C PRO A 52 -4.67 0.78 6.88
N LEU A 53 -3.86 1.83 7.08
CA LEU A 53 -3.95 2.69 8.25
C LEU A 53 -5.02 3.77 8.03
N SER A 54 -5.69 4.18 9.12
CA SER A 54 -6.45 5.42 9.09
C SER A 54 -5.51 6.62 8.97
N LEU A 55 -6.04 7.79 8.61
CA LEU A 55 -5.23 9.03 8.57
C LEU A 55 -4.62 9.34 9.94
N GLU A 56 -5.38 9.16 11.01
CA GLU A 56 -4.92 9.37 12.38
C GLU A 56 -3.80 8.40 12.75
N ASP A 57 -3.95 7.12 12.42
CA ASP A 57 -2.93 6.11 12.66
C ASP A 57 -1.67 6.39 11.84
N SER A 58 -1.83 6.74 10.56
CA SER A 58 -0.73 7.14 9.68
C SER A 58 0.07 8.32 10.25
N GLN A 59 -0.62 9.38 10.68
CA GLN A 59 0.02 10.56 11.28
C GLN A 59 0.68 10.24 12.61
N ARG A 60 0.06 9.40 13.44
CA ARG A 60 0.61 8.97 14.73
C ARG A 60 1.90 8.17 14.53
N GLU A 61 1.90 7.19 13.63
CA GLU A 61 3.09 6.38 13.35
C GLU A 61 4.20 7.23 12.71
N ARG A 62 3.87 8.11 11.75
CA ARG A 62 4.81 9.07 11.16
C ARG A 62 5.46 9.97 12.21
N THR A 63 4.68 10.42 13.20
CA THR A 63 5.19 11.26 14.31
C THR A 63 6.05 10.46 15.27
N ARG A 64 5.61 9.25 15.64
CA ARG A 64 6.34 8.36 16.56
C ARG A 64 7.70 7.93 16.00
N LYS A 65 7.78 7.70 14.69
CA LYS A 65 9.00 7.26 14.00
C LYS A 65 9.89 8.42 13.55
N ARG A 66 9.40 9.66 13.58
CA ARG A 66 10.18 10.84 13.24
C ARG A 66 11.38 10.92 14.17
N THR A 67 12.56 10.67 13.62
CA THR A 67 13.81 10.86 14.32
C THR A 67 14.24 12.32 14.14
N GLU A 68 14.65 13.00 15.22
CA GLU A 68 15.16 14.39 15.17
C GLU A 68 16.50 14.50 14.41
N LEU A 69 17.08 13.37 14.04
CA LEU A 69 18.23 13.31 13.17
C LEU A 69 17.72 13.35 11.72
N GLU A 70 17.81 14.51 11.07
CA GLU A 70 17.75 14.63 9.62
C GLU A 70 18.90 13.80 9.03
N ILE A 71 18.64 12.52 8.75
CA ILE A 71 19.61 11.60 8.20
C ILE A 71 19.17 11.24 6.79
N GLU A 72 20.10 11.49 5.86
CA GLU A 72 20.06 11.18 4.42
C GLU A 72 19.05 11.99 3.59
N ALA A 73 19.55 13.11 3.05
CA ALA A 73 18.93 13.85 1.95
C ALA A 73 19.10 13.11 0.60
N GLU A 74 18.89 11.79 0.61
CA GLU A 74 18.90 10.97 -0.60
C GLU A 74 17.54 11.07 -1.30
N PRO A 75 17.50 11.04 -2.65
CA PRO A 75 16.26 11.22 -3.38
C PRO A 75 15.27 10.07 -3.12
N ALA A 76 13.98 10.33 -3.31
CA ALA A 76 12.95 9.29 -3.26
C ALA A 76 13.31 8.08 -4.15
N GLY A 77 12.95 6.89 -3.68
CA GLY A 77 13.29 5.62 -4.33
C GLY A 77 14.64 5.01 -3.95
N THR A 78 15.47 5.72 -3.17
CA THR A 78 16.72 5.18 -2.60
C THR A 78 16.49 4.46 -1.25
N THR A 79 17.36 3.53 -0.88
CA THR A 79 17.27 2.85 0.42
C THR A 79 17.49 3.81 1.59
N SER A 80 16.92 3.46 2.74
CA SER A 80 17.12 4.10 4.04
C SER A 80 16.98 3.02 5.10
N GLY A 81 17.96 2.93 6.00
CA GLY A 81 17.97 1.98 7.13
C GLY A 81 17.08 2.42 8.29
N ILE A 82 16.60 3.67 8.28
CA ILE A 82 15.68 4.21 9.29
C ILE A 82 14.38 4.68 8.64
N PHE A 83 13.32 4.79 9.44
CA PHE A 83 12.05 5.31 8.96
C PHE A 83 12.08 6.86 8.98
N LEU A 84 12.02 7.48 7.80
CA LEU A 84 12.19 8.93 7.64
C LEU A 84 10.89 9.70 7.88
N GLY A 85 11.02 11.00 8.20
CA GLY A 85 9.87 11.88 8.40
C GLY A 85 9.05 12.10 7.12
N GLU A 86 9.68 11.90 5.96
CA GLU A 86 9.12 11.99 4.61
C GLU A 86 8.40 10.69 4.19
N PHE A 87 8.55 9.60 4.94
CA PHE A 87 7.82 8.36 4.69
C PHE A 87 6.42 8.47 5.29
N VAL A 88 5.39 8.36 4.45
CA VAL A 88 4.00 8.38 4.88
C VAL A 88 3.48 6.96 4.96
N PRO A 89 3.35 6.36 6.16
CA PRO A 89 2.84 5.00 6.27
C PRO A 89 1.37 4.97 5.86
N ILE A 90 1.02 4.10 4.92
CA ILE A 90 -0.33 3.93 4.40
C ILE A 90 -0.95 2.59 4.81
N ALA A 91 -0.12 1.61 5.18
CA ALA A 91 -0.55 0.33 5.72
C ALA A 91 0.52 -0.26 6.63
N ALA A 92 0.13 -1.15 7.54
CA ALA A 92 1.02 -1.84 8.48
C ALA A 92 0.65 -3.31 8.62
N ASP A 93 1.62 -4.14 8.98
CA ASP A 93 1.42 -5.59 9.23
C ASP A 93 1.12 -5.90 10.71
N GLY A 94 1.20 -4.89 11.58
CA GLY A 94 1.02 -5.01 13.03
C GLY A 94 2.25 -5.48 13.80
N MET A 95 3.33 -5.85 13.11
CA MET A 95 4.58 -6.36 13.70
C MET A 95 5.75 -5.38 13.58
N GLY A 96 5.59 -4.30 12.82
CA GLY A 96 6.56 -3.21 12.75
C GLY A 96 6.92 -2.79 11.32
N ASP A 97 6.43 -3.53 10.33
CA ASP A 97 6.65 -3.23 8.93
C ASP A 97 5.54 -2.31 8.41
N TYR A 98 5.91 -1.47 7.44
CA TYR A 98 4.99 -0.52 6.83
C TYR A 98 5.08 -0.55 5.33
N LEU A 99 3.92 -0.45 4.70
CA LEU A 99 3.82 0.10 3.36
C LEU A 99 3.73 1.62 3.48
N PHE A 100 4.56 2.34 2.73
CA PHE A 100 4.64 3.79 2.82
C PHE A 100 4.75 4.45 1.45
N VAL A 101 4.36 5.73 1.39
CA VAL A 101 4.64 6.63 0.28
C VAL A 101 5.91 7.41 0.58
N ASP A 102 6.87 7.38 -0.35
CA ASP A 102 8.13 8.13 -0.24
C ASP A 102 7.94 9.57 -0.73
N GLU A 103 7.72 10.53 0.17
CA GLU A 103 7.55 11.95 -0.19
C GLU A 103 8.86 12.73 -0.31
N ARG A 104 10.03 12.06 -0.23
CA ARG A 104 11.31 12.74 -0.43
C ARG A 104 11.34 13.39 -1.82
N PRO A 105 12.10 14.48 -2.00
CA PRO A 105 12.29 15.05 -3.33
C PRO A 105 13.01 14.05 -4.24
N GLY A 106 12.69 14.08 -5.54
CA GLY A 106 13.37 13.27 -6.54
C GLY A 106 12.42 12.65 -7.57
N PRO A 107 12.96 11.91 -8.55
CA PRO A 107 12.19 11.34 -9.66
C PRO A 107 11.14 10.31 -9.24
N GLU A 108 11.36 9.58 -8.14
CA GLU A 108 10.41 8.59 -7.60
C GLU A 108 9.59 9.15 -6.43
N SER A 109 9.49 10.48 -6.29
CA SER A 109 8.65 11.09 -5.25
C SER A 109 7.19 10.66 -5.42
N GLY A 110 6.59 10.17 -4.34
CA GLY A 110 5.25 9.59 -4.34
C GLY A 110 5.17 8.09 -4.64
N CYS A 111 6.31 7.42 -4.88
CA CYS A 111 6.33 5.96 -5.04
C CYS A 111 5.91 5.24 -3.75
N VAL A 112 5.37 4.03 -3.91
CA VAL A 112 4.96 3.18 -2.79
C VAL A 112 6.01 2.10 -2.58
N ARG A 113 6.45 1.98 -1.32
CA ARG A 113 7.55 1.11 -0.92
C ARG A 113 7.26 0.40 0.39
N GLU A 114 8.03 -0.63 0.67
CA GLU A 114 8.01 -1.38 1.92
C GLU A 114 9.18 -0.96 2.80
N TRP A 115 8.92 -0.76 4.09
CA TRP A 115 9.91 -0.60 5.13
C TRP A 115 9.76 -1.73 6.14
N ASP A 116 10.86 -2.44 6.35
CA ASP A 116 10.97 -3.53 7.32
C ASP A 116 11.74 -3.04 8.55
N VAL A 117 11.31 -3.47 9.74
CA VAL A 117 11.92 -3.00 11.00
C VAL A 117 13.37 -3.43 11.21
N ASP A 118 13.76 -4.56 10.64
CA ASP A 118 15.10 -5.14 10.77
C ASP A 118 15.99 -4.77 9.57
N GLU A 119 15.41 -4.62 8.37
CA GLU A 119 16.16 -4.42 7.12
C GLU A 119 16.07 -3.00 6.53
N GLY A 120 15.12 -2.18 6.98
CA GLY A 120 14.86 -0.85 6.43
C GLY A 120 14.05 -0.88 5.12
N SER A 121 14.18 0.16 4.30
CA SER A 121 13.40 0.23 3.04
C SER A 121 13.96 -0.64 1.93
N ARG A 122 13.09 -1.45 1.32
CA ARG A 122 13.46 -2.43 0.27
C ARG A 122 13.44 -1.83 -1.14
N LEU A 123 14.19 -2.45 -2.06
CA LEU A 123 14.22 -2.13 -3.48
C LEU A 123 13.77 -3.33 -4.34
N PRO A 124 13.26 -3.09 -5.57
CA PRO A 124 12.81 -1.80 -6.09
C PRO A 124 11.47 -1.37 -5.46
N SER A 125 11.00 -0.17 -5.81
CA SER A 125 9.66 0.30 -5.42
C SER A 125 8.57 -0.71 -5.80
N LEU A 126 7.54 -0.85 -4.97
CA LEU A 126 6.42 -1.76 -5.22
C LEU A 126 5.52 -1.17 -6.32
N TRP A 127 5.23 0.13 -6.24
CA TRP A 127 4.51 0.87 -7.26
C TRP A 127 5.13 2.25 -7.48
N PRO A 128 5.01 2.84 -8.68
CA PRO A 128 5.58 4.15 -8.98
C PRO A 128 4.77 5.30 -8.37
N SER A 129 3.51 5.04 -7.97
CA SER A 129 2.65 6.01 -7.29
C SER A 129 1.52 5.32 -6.52
N LEU A 130 0.86 6.05 -5.62
CA LEU A 130 -0.36 5.58 -4.94
C LEU A 130 -1.49 5.26 -5.93
N ASP A 131 -1.69 6.10 -6.95
CA ASP A 131 -2.71 5.85 -7.99
C ASP A 131 -2.41 4.56 -8.77
N ALA A 132 -1.13 4.28 -9.06
CA ALA A 132 -0.72 3.05 -9.72
C ALA A 132 -0.95 1.82 -8.83
N MET A 133 -0.66 1.91 -7.53
CA MET A 133 -0.97 0.84 -6.56
C MET A 133 -2.45 0.49 -6.56
N LEU A 134 -3.32 1.50 -6.47
CA LEU A 134 -4.77 1.29 -6.42
C LEU A 134 -5.31 0.69 -7.72
N THR A 135 -4.79 1.17 -8.85
CA THR A 135 -5.15 0.66 -10.18
C THR A 135 -4.75 -0.81 -10.33
N ASP A 136 -3.54 -1.17 -9.91
CA ASP A 136 -3.02 -2.53 -9.99
C ASP A 136 -3.78 -3.50 -9.07
N ILE A 137 -3.96 -3.14 -7.80
CA ILE A 137 -4.74 -3.94 -6.83
C ILE A 137 -6.13 -4.22 -7.37
N ALA A 138 -6.77 -3.21 -7.95
CA ALA A 138 -8.13 -3.39 -8.37
C ALA A 138 -8.28 -4.09 -9.71
N HIS A 139 -7.37 -3.85 -10.65
CA HIS A 139 -7.25 -4.69 -11.84
C HIS A 139 -7.12 -6.16 -11.43
N SER A 140 -6.27 -6.45 -10.45
CA SER A 140 -6.08 -7.78 -9.90
C SER A 140 -7.36 -8.36 -9.29
N LEU A 141 -8.11 -7.57 -8.50
CA LEU A 141 -9.41 -7.97 -7.94
C LEU A 141 -10.48 -8.23 -9.00
N ASP A 142 -10.47 -7.47 -10.10
CA ASP A 142 -11.48 -7.57 -11.16
C ASP A 142 -11.21 -8.75 -12.11
N THR A 143 -9.94 -9.05 -12.35
CA THR A 143 -9.52 -10.03 -13.37
C THR A 143 -9.07 -11.37 -12.78
N GLY A 144 -8.67 -11.40 -11.51
CA GLY A 144 -7.97 -12.54 -10.90
C GLY A 144 -6.51 -12.68 -11.35
N GLU A 145 -5.98 -11.71 -12.12
CA GLU A 145 -4.56 -11.68 -12.47
C GLU A 145 -3.71 -11.20 -11.28
N PRO A 146 -2.42 -11.55 -11.20
CA PRO A 146 -1.57 -11.11 -10.10
C PRO A 146 -1.36 -9.59 -10.04
N ALA A 147 -1.43 -9.01 -8.84
CA ALA A 147 -0.93 -7.67 -8.54
C ALA A 147 0.60 -7.67 -8.39
N LEU A 148 1.20 -6.48 -8.26
CA LEU A 148 2.65 -6.21 -8.22
C LEU A 148 3.36 -6.44 -9.55
N HIS A 149 2.66 -6.27 -10.69
CA HIS A 149 3.28 -6.39 -12.01
C HIS A 149 4.44 -5.39 -12.18
N TRP A 150 4.26 -4.16 -11.70
CA TRP A 150 5.28 -3.11 -11.81
C TRP A 150 6.54 -3.46 -11.02
N HIS A 151 6.35 -3.96 -9.80
CA HIS A 151 7.46 -4.42 -8.96
C HIS A 151 8.21 -5.57 -9.63
N ALA A 152 7.49 -6.53 -10.23
CA ALA A 152 8.08 -7.64 -10.95
C ALA A 152 8.90 -7.19 -12.16
N ASP A 153 8.37 -6.25 -12.96
CA ASP A 153 9.07 -5.68 -14.10
C ASP A 153 10.33 -4.90 -13.67
N ALA A 154 10.20 -4.06 -12.63
CA ALA A 154 11.31 -3.29 -12.08
C ALA A 154 12.40 -4.19 -11.47
N ALA A 155 12.01 -5.28 -10.80
CA ALA A 155 12.92 -6.26 -10.25
C ALA A 155 13.65 -7.04 -11.34
N ARG A 156 12.92 -7.46 -12.38
CA ARG A 156 13.47 -8.16 -13.54
C ARG A 156 14.49 -7.31 -14.29
N ALA A 157 14.22 -6.00 -14.46
CA ALA A 157 15.17 -5.06 -15.04
C ALA A 157 16.47 -4.94 -14.23
N LYS A 158 16.43 -5.28 -12.93
CA LYS A 158 17.57 -5.33 -12.01
C LYS A 158 18.06 -6.75 -11.72
N PHE A 159 17.60 -7.75 -12.49
CA PHE A 159 17.96 -9.17 -12.36
C PHE A 159 17.56 -9.83 -11.01
N PHE A 160 16.57 -9.28 -10.31
CA PHE A 160 15.96 -9.90 -9.14
C PHE A 160 14.67 -10.65 -9.51
N THR A 161 14.38 -11.72 -8.77
CA THR A 161 13.09 -12.41 -8.82
C THR A 161 12.28 -12.04 -7.59
N VAL A 162 11.11 -11.47 -7.82
CA VAL A 162 10.14 -11.10 -6.78
C VAL A 162 8.83 -11.82 -7.05
N SER A 163 7.95 -11.81 -6.06
CA SER A 163 6.68 -12.52 -6.16
C SER A 163 5.54 -11.57 -6.43
N VAL A 164 4.62 -12.03 -7.28
CA VAL A 164 3.33 -11.40 -7.55
C VAL A 164 2.25 -12.18 -6.81
N TYR A 165 1.11 -11.54 -6.57
CA TYR A 165 0.08 -12.11 -5.70
C TYR A 165 -1.29 -12.03 -6.34
N VAL A 166 -2.02 -13.14 -6.27
CA VAL A 166 -3.38 -13.29 -6.79
C VAL A 166 -4.37 -13.15 -5.63
N PRO A 167 -5.47 -12.40 -5.81
CA PRO A 167 -6.48 -12.26 -4.78
C PRO A 167 -7.32 -13.54 -4.70
N GLU A 168 -7.58 -13.98 -3.48
CA GLU A 168 -8.52 -15.06 -3.17
C GLU A 168 -9.57 -14.56 -2.19
N VAL A 169 -10.84 -14.75 -2.53
CA VAL A 169 -11.98 -14.38 -1.68
C VAL A 169 -12.62 -15.66 -1.15
N HIS A 170 -12.52 -15.88 0.15
CA HIS A 170 -13.13 -17.01 0.86
C HIS A 170 -13.88 -16.50 2.10
N ASP A 171 -15.13 -16.95 2.30
CA ASP A 171 -15.97 -16.58 3.46
C ASP A 171 -16.05 -15.07 3.72
N ALA A 172 -16.22 -14.27 2.66
CA ALA A 172 -16.21 -12.80 2.70
C ALA A 172 -14.90 -12.17 3.22
N ARG A 173 -13.79 -12.92 3.16
CA ARG A 173 -12.45 -12.47 3.50
C ARG A 173 -11.60 -12.44 2.24
N LEU A 174 -10.95 -11.31 1.98
CA LEU A 174 -9.91 -11.21 0.96
C LEU A 174 -8.60 -11.76 1.54
N SER A 175 -7.86 -12.49 0.72
CA SER A 175 -6.48 -12.92 0.99
C SER A 175 -5.67 -12.84 -0.30
N TRP A 176 -4.34 -12.90 -0.19
CA TRP A 176 -3.43 -12.81 -1.34
C TRP A 176 -2.55 -14.03 -1.39
N GLN A 177 -2.72 -14.88 -2.40
CA GLN A 177 -1.83 -16.01 -2.60
C GLN A 177 -0.63 -15.60 -3.42
N ARG A 178 0.54 -16.01 -2.97
CA ARG A 178 1.76 -15.90 -3.76
C ARG A 178 1.58 -16.73 -5.04
N SER A 179 1.63 -16.08 -6.19
CA SER A 179 1.64 -16.78 -7.47
C SER A 179 2.95 -17.53 -7.61
N ARG A 180 2.89 -18.79 -8.01
CA ARG A 180 4.08 -19.57 -8.36
C ARG A 180 4.53 -19.13 -9.74
N SER A 181 5.66 -18.42 -9.79
CA SER A 181 6.39 -18.14 -11.04
C SER A 181 6.96 -19.42 -11.63
#